data_AF-A0A261AKS4-F1
#
_entry.id   AF-A0A261AKS4-F1
#
_cell.length_a   1.000
_cell.length_b   1.000
_cell.length_c   1.000
_cell.angle_alpha   90.00
_cell.angle_beta   90.00
_cell.angle_gamma   90.00
#
_symmetry.space_group_name_H-M   'P 1'
#
loop_
_entity.id
_entity.type
_entity.pdbx_description
1 polymer ?
#
loop_
_entity_poly.entity_id
_entity_poly.type
_entity_poly.pdbx_seq_one_letter_code
_entity_poly.pdbx_strand_id
1 'polypeptide(L)'
;MMLPSATKDVAAEFLFIICKRSVNRMIKYVGFGHSAGHLANLGLLGQINQPKHASDSEDSETEDYNKVKDSVNPVTGAMYPPDHGSALAGMSDEQKEYEAMKLVDAMNKMMETGIVKPGTIGDDGKLREVSHVLELLKDAPEPKQEDSDSD
;
A
#
# COMPACT_ATOMS: atom_id res chain seq x y z
N MET A 1 -30.42 23.20 1.48
CA MET A 1 -29.87 21.95 0.91
C MET A 1 -28.38 21.95 1.20
N MET A 2 -27.87 21.01 2.02
CA MET A 2 -26.42 20.87 2.25
C MET A 2 -25.75 20.39 0.95
N LEU A 3 -24.66 21.02 0.55
CA LEU A 3 -23.87 20.53 -0.59
C LEU A 3 -23.29 19.14 -0.25
N PRO A 4 -23.15 18.23 -1.24
CA PRO A 4 -22.60 16.89 -1.02
C PRO A 4 -21.20 16.84 -0.39
N SER A 5 -20.41 17.92 -0.50
CA SER A 5 -19.11 18.05 0.17
C SER A 5 -19.26 18.23 1.69
N ALA A 6 -20.25 19.01 2.13
CA ALA A 6 -20.44 19.34 3.54
C ALA A 6 -20.76 18.12 4.41
N THR A 7 -21.47 17.12 3.88
CA THR A 7 -21.83 15.93 4.65
C THR A 7 -20.61 15.09 5.02
N LYS A 8 -19.62 14.99 4.12
CA LYS A 8 -18.39 14.22 4.37
C LYS A 8 -17.51 14.90 5.41
N ASP A 9 -17.40 16.22 5.33
CA ASP A 9 -16.62 17.01 6.28
C ASP A 9 -17.24 16.95 7.68
N VAL A 10 -18.57 17.06 7.78
CA VAL A 10 -19.29 16.96 9.05
C VAL A 10 -19.19 15.55 9.64
N ALA A 11 -19.30 14.51 8.81
CA ALA A 11 -19.12 13.12 9.27
C ALA A 11 -17.69 12.87 9.77
N ALA A 12 -16.69 13.37 9.05
CA ALA A 12 -15.29 13.24 9.45
C ALA A 12 -14.99 14.00 10.75
N GLU A 13 -15.49 15.23 10.92
CA GLU A 13 -15.34 15.99 12.16
C GLU A 13 -16.03 15.29 13.33
N PHE A 14 -17.23 14.73 13.12
CA PHE A 14 -17.95 13.95 14.13
C PHE A 14 -17.14 12.72 14.58
N LEU A 15 -16.62 11.94 13.64
CA LEU A 15 -15.76 10.79 13.94
C LEU A 15 -14.46 11.23 14.64
N PHE A 16 -13.88 12.37 14.26
CA PHE A 16 -12.67 12.90 14.89
C PHE A 16 -12.91 13.31 16.34
N ILE A 17 -14.08 13.88 16.65
CA ILE A 17 -14.51 14.19 18.03
C ILE A 17 -14.67 12.91 18.85
N ILE A 18 -15.31 11.86 18.31
CA ILE A 18 -15.41 10.54 18.97
C ILE A 18 -14.01 9.97 19.23
N CYS A 19 -13.08 10.18 18.29
CA CYS A 19 -11.69 9.81 18.44
C CYS A 19 -10.90 10.71 19.42
N LYS A 20 -11.56 11.50 20.27
CA LYS A 20 -10.95 12.43 21.24
C LYS A 20 -9.98 13.41 20.57
N ARG A 21 -10.19 13.73 19.29
CA ARG A 21 -9.29 14.52 18.44
C ARG A 21 -7.87 13.95 18.35
N SER A 22 -7.68 12.65 18.57
CA SER A 22 -6.41 11.95 18.35
C SER A 22 -6.30 11.48 16.90
N VAL A 23 -5.22 11.90 16.23
CA VAL A 23 -4.88 11.48 14.86
C VAL A 23 -4.67 9.97 14.80
N ASN A 24 -3.91 9.42 15.76
CA ASN A 24 -3.63 7.99 15.85
C ASN A 24 -4.90 7.16 16.04
N ARG A 25 -5.84 7.64 16.87
CA ARG A 25 -7.12 6.96 17.10
C ARG A 25 -8.02 7.02 15.87
N MET A 26 -8.07 8.15 15.18
CA MET A 26 -8.83 8.31 13.94
C MET A 26 -8.32 7.36 12.86
N ILE A 27 -7.00 7.29 12.64
CA ILE A 27 -6.39 6.37 11.67
C ILE A 27 -6.67 4.92 12.05
N LYS A 28 -6.59 4.57 13.33
CA LYS A 28 -6.88 3.23 13.83
C LYS A 28 -8.29 2.73 13.46
N TYR A 29 -9.30 3.58 13.63
CA TYR A 29 -10.70 3.17 13.42
C TYR A 29 -11.19 3.38 11.99
N VAL A 30 -10.65 4.36 11.27
CA VAL A 30 -11.17 4.79 9.97
C VAL A 30 -10.21 4.47 8.82
N GLY A 31 -8.93 4.30 9.10
CA GLY A 31 -7.87 4.18 8.11
C GLY A 31 -7.31 5.53 7.67
N PHE A 32 -6.03 5.56 7.34
CA PHE A 32 -5.35 6.77 6.90
C PHE A 32 -5.94 7.33 5.60
N GLY A 33 -6.23 6.50 4.60
CA GLY A 33 -6.77 6.97 3.31
C GLY A 33 -8.10 7.71 3.44
N HIS A 34 -8.99 7.22 4.32
CA HIS A 34 -10.29 7.85 4.57
C HIS A 34 -10.18 9.12 5.43
N SER A 35 -9.21 9.18 6.35
CA SER A 35 -9.01 10.34 7.22
C SER A 35 -8.06 11.40 6.64
N ALA A 36 -7.24 11.06 5.64
CA ALA A 36 -6.18 11.91 5.10
C ALA A 36 -6.68 13.27 4.63
N GLY A 37 -7.80 13.32 3.91
CA GLY A 37 -8.37 14.60 3.44
C GLY A 37 -8.78 15.52 4.60
N HIS A 38 -9.43 14.95 5.62
CA HIS A 38 -9.85 15.72 6.79
C HIS A 38 -8.65 16.17 7.64
N LEU A 39 -7.67 15.28 7.85
CA LEU A 39 -6.43 15.61 8.56
C LEU A 39 -5.59 16.66 7.80
N ALA A 40 -5.57 16.61 6.47
CA ALA A 40 -4.91 17.60 5.63
C ALA A 40 -5.57 18.98 5.78
N ASN A 41 -6.91 19.05 5.75
CA ASN A 41 -7.65 20.29 5.93
C ASN A 41 -7.39 20.93 7.30
N LEU A 42 -7.15 20.12 8.34
CA LEU A 42 -6.79 20.59 9.69
C LEU A 42 -5.28 20.86 9.87
N GLY A 43 -4.45 20.55 8.87
CA GLY A 43 -2.99 20.70 8.97
C GLY A 43 -2.31 19.70 9.92
N LEU A 44 -2.95 18.56 10.20
CA LEU A 44 -2.51 17.58 11.20
C LEU A 44 -1.67 16.42 10.62
N LEU A 45 -1.34 16.43 9.33
CA LEU A 45 -0.55 15.36 8.70
C LEU A 45 0.84 15.18 9.34
N GLY A 46 1.44 16.26 9.87
CA GLY A 46 2.72 16.18 10.58
C GLY A 46 2.64 15.45 11.93
N GLN A 47 1.43 15.20 12.45
CA GLN A 47 1.21 14.54 13.74
C GLN A 47 1.04 13.02 13.62
N ILE A 48 1.02 12.47 12.40
CA ILE A 48 0.82 11.03 12.17
C ILE A 48 1.93 10.20 12.82
N ASN A 49 3.17 10.72 12.80
CA ASN A 49 4.33 10.04 13.39
C ASN A 49 4.61 10.49 14.83
N GLN A 50 3.72 11.26 15.46
CA GLN A 50 3.93 11.65 16.84
C GLN A 50 3.67 10.47 17.78
N PRO A 51 4.53 10.30 18.81
CA PRO A 51 4.35 9.24 19.79
C PRO A 51 3.00 9.40 20.49
N LYS A 52 2.36 8.26 20.81
CA LYS A 52 1.10 8.26 21.54
C LYS A 52 1.23 9.08 22.82
N HIS A 53 0.35 10.07 23.00
CA HIS A 53 0.28 10.81 24.25
C HIS A 53 -0.26 9.89 25.35
N ALA A 54 0.24 10.04 26.59
CA ALA A 54 -0.25 9.26 27.74
C ALA A 54 -1.76 9.44 28.02
N SER A 55 -2.36 10.53 27.52
CA SER A 55 -3.81 10.78 27.57
C SER A 55 -4.62 10.02 26.51
N ASP A 56 -3.96 9.37 25.54
CA ASP A 56 -4.60 8.56 24.52
C ASP A 56 -4.95 7.19 25.14
N SER A 57 -5.95 7.23 26.02
CA SER A 57 -6.27 6.18 27.01
C SER A 57 -6.43 4.77 26.42
N GLU A 58 -6.04 3.79 27.24
CA GLU A 58 -6.13 2.32 27.09
C GLU A 58 -7.50 1.77 26.66
N ASP A 59 -8.56 2.56 26.84
CA ASP A 59 -9.96 2.26 26.49
C ASP A 59 -10.21 1.87 25.02
N SER A 60 -9.22 2.06 24.14
CA SER A 60 -9.32 1.71 22.72
C SER A 60 -8.49 0.49 22.32
N GLU A 61 -7.75 -0.10 23.26
CA GLU A 61 -6.93 -1.30 23.07
C GLU A 61 -7.62 -2.48 23.74
N THR A 62 -8.86 -2.74 23.33
CA THR A 62 -9.63 -3.90 23.81
C THR A 62 -8.90 -5.20 23.45
N GLU A 63 -9.09 -6.24 24.27
CA GLU A 63 -8.48 -7.55 24.01
C GLU A 63 -8.82 -8.07 22.61
N ASP A 64 -10.01 -7.79 22.11
CA ASP A 64 -10.43 -8.19 20.76
C ASP A 64 -9.70 -7.42 19.66
N TYR A 65 -9.44 -6.12 19.85
CA TYR A 65 -8.65 -5.35 18.89
C TYR A 65 -7.19 -5.84 18.85
N ASN A 66 -6.60 -6.17 20.00
CA ASN A 66 -5.22 -6.66 20.06
C ASN A 66 -5.03 -8.00 19.34
N LYS A 67 -6.06 -8.86 19.28
CA LYS A 67 -6.02 -10.12 18.52
C LYS A 67 -5.95 -9.91 17.00
N VAL A 68 -6.48 -8.79 16.51
CA VAL A 68 -6.65 -8.55 15.07
C VAL A 68 -5.83 -7.38 14.54
N LYS A 69 -5.13 -6.67 15.42
CA LYS A 69 -4.37 -5.45 15.09
C LYS A 69 -3.44 -5.63 13.90
N ASP A 70 -2.75 -6.78 13.83
CA ASP A 70 -1.80 -7.07 12.75
C ASP A 70 -2.48 -7.39 11.42
N SER A 71 -3.78 -7.72 11.44
CA SER A 71 -4.58 -8.02 10.25
C SER A 71 -5.32 -6.80 9.68
N VAL A 72 -5.32 -5.67 10.40
CA VAL A 72 -5.99 -4.43 9.96
C VAL A 72 -5.06 -3.64 9.07
N ASN A 73 -5.51 -3.32 7.86
CA ASN A 73 -4.77 -2.45 6.97
C ASN A 73 -4.81 -1.00 7.49
N PRO A 74 -3.67 -0.36 7.80
CA PRO A 74 -3.65 0.99 8.38
C PRO A 74 -4.10 2.09 7.39
N VAL A 75 -4.06 1.82 6.08
CA VAL A 75 -4.51 2.75 5.04
C VAL A 75 -6.02 2.70 4.89
N THR A 76 -6.60 1.51 4.77
CA THR A 76 -8.04 1.35 4.50
C THR A 76 -8.87 1.19 5.77
N GLY A 77 -8.26 0.87 6.91
CA GLY A 77 -8.96 0.52 8.15
C GLY A 77 -9.70 -0.81 8.08
N ALA A 78 -9.62 -1.52 6.96
CA ALA A 78 -10.34 -2.77 6.73
C ALA A 78 -9.48 -3.99 7.12
N MET A 79 -10.16 -5.03 7.59
CA MET A 79 -9.59 -6.37 7.63
C MET A 79 -9.92 -7.09 6.34
N TYR A 80 -8.88 -7.65 5.75
CA TYR A 80 -9.01 -8.49 4.57
C TYR A 80 -9.03 -9.96 4.99
N PRO A 81 -9.78 -10.82 4.27
CA PRO A 81 -9.65 -12.25 4.48
C PRO A 81 -8.19 -12.67 4.28
N PRO A 82 -7.65 -13.57 5.11
CA PRO A 82 -6.25 -13.98 5.06
C PRO A 82 -5.89 -14.65 3.72
N ASP A 83 -6.88 -15.15 3.00
CA ASP A 83 -6.71 -15.75 1.69
C ASP A 83 -7.40 -14.89 0.63
N HIS A 84 -6.66 -13.91 0.11
CA HIS A 84 -7.02 -13.26 -1.15
C HIS A 84 -6.74 -14.16 -2.36
N GLY A 85 -6.47 -15.45 -2.15
CA GLY A 85 -6.05 -16.38 -3.19
C GLY A 85 -4.76 -15.94 -3.88
N SER A 86 -4.25 -16.79 -4.76
CA SER A 86 -3.42 -16.29 -5.84
C SER A 86 -4.31 -15.44 -6.75
N ALA A 87 -3.85 -14.25 -7.15
CA ALA A 87 -4.57 -13.43 -8.14
C ALA A 87 -4.81 -14.18 -9.47
N LEU A 88 -4.06 -15.26 -9.72
CA LEU A 88 -4.16 -16.13 -10.87
C LEU A 88 -5.01 -17.40 -10.62
N ALA A 89 -5.57 -17.56 -9.42
CA ALA A 89 -6.39 -18.72 -9.08
C ALA A 89 -7.65 -18.75 -9.96
N GLY A 90 -7.87 -19.88 -10.65
CA GLY A 90 -9.01 -20.07 -11.54
C GLY A 90 -8.85 -19.51 -12.96
N MET A 91 -7.69 -18.92 -13.31
CA MET A 91 -7.37 -18.55 -14.69
C MET A 91 -6.82 -19.76 -15.46
N SER A 92 -7.22 -19.90 -16.74
CA SER A 92 -6.57 -20.82 -17.67
C SER A 92 -5.17 -20.33 -18.02
N ASP A 93 -4.32 -21.19 -18.58
CA ASP A 93 -2.96 -20.80 -18.93
C ASP A 93 -2.94 -19.72 -20.03
N GLU A 94 -3.87 -19.76 -20.98
CA GLU A 94 -4.01 -18.71 -22.00
C GLU A 94 -4.42 -17.36 -21.38
N GLN A 95 -5.26 -17.38 -20.35
CA GLN A 95 -5.64 -16.15 -19.64
C GLN A 95 -4.47 -15.56 -18.85
N LYS A 96 -3.63 -16.41 -18.24
CA LYS A 96 -2.42 -15.97 -17.55
C LYS A 96 -1.44 -15.32 -18.53
N GLU A 97 -1.23 -15.92 -19.70
CA GLU A 97 -0.38 -15.34 -20.75
C GLU A 97 -0.90 -13.99 -21.25
N TYR A 98 -2.22 -13.87 -21.46
CA TYR A 98 -2.83 -12.62 -21.88
C TYR A 98 -2.64 -11.49 -20.85
N GLU A 99 -2.89 -11.76 -19.56
CA GLU A 99 -2.68 -10.76 -18.51
C GLU A 99 -1.19 -10.46 -18.31
N ALA A 100 -0.28 -11.42 -18.52
CA ALA A 100 1.16 -11.18 -18.53
C ALA A 100 1.58 -10.21 -19.64
N MET A 101 1.06 -10.37 -20.86
CA MET A 101 1.34 -9.44 -21.97
C MET A 101 0.81 -8.03 -21.68
N LYS A 102 -0.39 -7.94 -21.11
CA LYS A 102 -0.98 -6.66 -20.70
C LYS A 102 -0.17 -5.97 -19.60
N LEU A 103 0.42 -6.72 -18.67
CA LEU A 103 1.32 -6.19 -17.65
C LEU A 103 2.59 -5.62 -18.27
N VAL A 104 3.19 -6.33 -19.24
CA VAL A 104 4.35 -5.84 -20.01
C VAL A 104 4.03 -4.53 -20.71
N ASP A 105 2.87 -4.43 -21.37
CA ASP A 105 2.43 -3.20 -22.03
C ASP A 105 2.24 -2.04 -21.05
N ALA A 106 1.68 -2.31 -19.86
CA ALA A 106 1.52 -1.30 -18.82
C ALA A 106 2.87 -0.80 -18.28
N MET A 107 3.83 -1.71 -18.05
CA MET A 107 5.19 -1.35 -17.65
C MET A 107 5.89 -0.52 -18.72
N ASN A 108 5.79 -0.91 -19.99
CA ASN A 108 6.37 -0.15 -21.11
C ASN A 108 5.82 1.27 -21.15
N LYS A 109 4.49 1.46 -21.03
CA LYS A 109 3.89 2.80 -20.98
C LYS A 109 4.40 3.64 -19.82
N MET A 110 4.59 3.05 -18.64
CA MET A 110 5.14 3.76 -17.48
C MET A 110 6.61 4.15 -17.68
N MET A 111 7.40 3.32 -18.37
CA MET A 111 8.79 3.63 -18.72
C MET A 111 8.87 4.73 -19.79
N GLU A 112 8.05 4.66 -20.84
CA GLU A 112 7.99 5.67 -21.91
C GLU A 112 7.56 7.04 -21.39
N THR A 113 6.60 7.08 -20.46
CA THR A 113 6.15 8.32 -19.80
C THR A 113 7.14 8.85 -18.76
N GLY A 114 8.19 8.09 -18.45
CA GLY A 114 9.21 8.45 -17.46
C GLY A 114 8.75 8.38 -16.01
N ILE A 115 7.58 7.78 -15.75
CA ILE A 115 7.07 7.57 -14.38
C ILE A 115 7.91 6.52 -13.65
N VAL A 116 8.34 5.48 -14.36
CA VAL A 116 9.18 4.41 -13.83
C VAL A 116 10.49 4.38 -14.62
N LYS A 117 11.61 4.28 -13.90
CA LYS A 117 12.96 4.20 -14.48
C LYS A 117 13.72 3.00 -13.91
N PRO A 118 14.40 2.20 -14.74
CA PRO A 118 15.24 1.11 -14.24
C PRO A 118 16.38 1.67 -13.39
N GLY A 119 16.55 1.11 -12.19
CA GLY A 119 17.59 1.49 -11.24
C GLY A 119 18.51 0.31 -10.92
N THR A 120 19.79 0.60 -10.68
CA THR A 120 20.78 -0.35 -10.15
C THR A 120 21.48 0.26 -8.94
N ILE A 121 22.18 -0.57 -8.16
CA ILE A 121 22.98 -0.12 -7.02
C ILE A 121 24.36 0.28 -7.53
N GLY A 122 24.79 1.51 -7.24
CA GLY A 122 26.14 1.98 -7.57
C GLY A 122 27.21 1.43 -6.63
N ASP A 123 28.48 1.58 -7.00
CA ASP A 123 29.62 1.19 -6.16
C ASP A 123 29.66 1.93 -4.81
N ASP A 124 28.96 3.07 -4.73
CA ASP A 124 28.76 3.88 -3.52
C ASP A 124 27.62 3.37 -2.62
N GLY A 125 26.96 2.27 -3.01
CA GLY A 125 25.82 1.68 -2.31
C GLY A 125 24.51 2.44 -2.47
N LYS A 126 24.44 3.46 -3.33
CA LYS A 126 23.22 4.25 -3.56
C LYS A 126 22.50 3.81 -4.83
N LEU A 127 21.19 4.08 -4.87
CA LEU A 127 20.36 3.82 -6.04
C LEU A 127 20.71 4.80 -7.17
N ARG A 128 21.05 4.30 -8.35
CA ARG A 128 21.32 5.08 -9.56
C ARG A 128 20.47 4.60 -10.73
N GLU A 129 20.18 5.50 -11.67
CA GLU A 129 19.52 5.14 -12.93
C GLU A 129 20.48 4.32 -13.81
N VAL A 130 19.93 3.33 -14.51
CA VAL A 130 20.69 2.46 -15.40
C VAL A 130 20.94 3.16 -16.73
N SER A 131 22.20 3.21 -17.17
CA SER A 131 22.56 3.74 -18.50
C SER A 131 22.28 2.75 -19.62
N HIS A 132 22.53 1.46 -19.39
CA HIS A 132 22.33 0.42 -20.39
C HIS A 132 21.71 -0.85 -19.80
N VAL A 133 20.78 -1.48 -20.53
CA VAL A 133 20.05 -2.71 -20.14
C VAL A 133 20.97 -3.85 -19.67
N LEU A 134 22.21 -3.92 -20.17
CA LEU A 134 23.17 -4.96 -19.79
C LEU A 134 23.60 -4.89 -18.32
N GLU A 135 23.51 -3.71 -17.69
CA GLU A 135 23.80 -3.55 -16.28
C GLU A 135 22.79 -4.27 -15.38
N LEU A 136 21.57 -4.51 -15.88
CA LEU A 136 20.53 -5.26 -15.15
C LEU A 136 20.78 -6.77 -15.16
N LEU A 137 21.59 -7.27 -16.11
CA LEU A 137 21.84 -8.70 -16.28
C LEU A 137 23.05 -9.20 -15.49
N LYS A 138 23.89 -8.31 -14.96
CA LYS A 138 25.13 -8.69 -14.24
C LYS A 138 24.87 -9.56 -13.01
N ASP A 139 23.75 -9.35 -12.33
CA ASP A 139 23.39 -10.04 -11.09
C ASP A 139 22.17 -10.96 -11.25
N ALA A 140 21.73 -11.19 -12.49
CA ALA A 140 20.58 -12.06 -12.74
C ALA A 140 20.99 -13.53 -12.51
N PRO A 141 20.23 -14.31 -11.71
CA PRO A 141 20.50 -15.74 -11.56
C PRO A 141 20.35 -16.42 -12.92
N GLU A 142 21.35 -17.23 -13.31
CA GLU A 142 21.28 -18.00 -14.54
C GLU A 142 20.05 -18.93 -14.52
N PRO A 143 19.31 -19.03 -15.63
CA PRO A 143 18.16 -19.92 -15.69
C PRO A 143 18.63 -21.36 -15.44
N LYS A 144 18.03 -22.01 -14.44
CA LYS A 144 18.27 -23.43 -14.18
C LYS A 144 17.87 -24.22 -15.43
N GLN A 145 18.82 -24.93 -16.03
CA GLN A 145 18.50 -25.96 -17.01
C GLN A 145 17.66 -27.01 -16.29
N GLU A 146 16.38 -27.11 -16.65
CA GLU A 146 15.60 -28.30 -16.33
C GLU A 146 16.17 -29.41 -17.22
N ASP A 147 16.88 -30.36 -16.59
CA ASP A 147 17.32 -31.59 -17.25
C ASP A 147 16.07 -32.31 -17.77
N SER A 148 15.84 -32.18 -19.07
CA SER A 148 14.85 -32.96 -19.79
C SER A 148 15.36 -34.39 -19.89
N ASP A 149 15.11 -35.19 -18.85
CA ASP A 149 15.23 -36.64 -18.94
C ASP A 149 14.22 -37.13 -19.99
N SER A 150 14.75 -37.46 -21.17
CA SER A 150 14.06 -38.20 -22.21
C SER A 150 14.22 -39.69 -21.93
N ASP A 151 13.12 -40.39 -21.66
CA ASP A 151 12.97 -41.84 -21.78
C ASP A 151 11.72 -42.16 -22.61
#